data_AF-K9BE62-F1
#
_entry.id   AF-K9BE62-F1
#
_cell.length_a   1.000
_cell.length_b   1.000
_cell.length_c   1.000
_cell.angle_alpha   90.00
_cell.angle_beta   90.00
_cell.angle_gamma   90.00
#
_symmetry.space_group_name_H-M   'P 1'
#
loop_
_entity.id
_entity.type
_entity.pdbx_description
1 polymer ?
#
loop_
_entity_poly.entity_id
_entity_poly.type
_entity_poly.pdbx_seq_one_letter_code
_entity_poly.pdbx_strand_id
1 'polypeptide(L)'
;MGIQKILNADAAYGVPVKIFTNDIDSESIEQLKKMAQLQFVYSHIAVMPDVHVGKGATVGSVIPTKNAIIPAAVGVDIGCGMNAIKLNLKASQLPDNLAPLRHAIERKVPVGFELHKQVKAKASSIIPLEKRLQPIIKKHPGLVRMLRKFDATWQKQLGTLGGGNHFIELCLDENQEVWVMLHSGSRGLGNVIGTYFIELAKKEAQHRFGHVPDKDLSYFAEGSNSFNDYVEAVEWAQEYAF
;
A
#
# COMPACT_ATOMS: atom_id res chain seq x y z
N MET A 1 -24.35 -5.60 3.27
CA MET A 1 -24.12 -4.57 4.31
C MET A 1 -24.41 -3.21 3.68
N GLY A 2 -25.35 -2.43 4.23
CA GLY A 2 -25.76 -1.14 3.67
C GLY A 2 -25.02 0.04 4.30
N ILE A 3 -25.18 1.24 3.74
CA ILE A 3 -24.67 2.49 4.32
C ILE A 3 -25.33 2.69 5.69
N GLN A 4 -24.51 2.86 6.73
CA GLN A 4 -24.96 3.07 8.11
C GLN A 4 -25.00 4.56 8.48
N LYS A 5 -24.06 5.35 7.95
CA LYS A 5 -23.93 6.78 8.24
C LYS A 5 -23.49 7.55 6.99
N ILE A 6 -24.01 8.76 6.82
CA ILE A 6 -23.58 9.68 5.77
C ILE A 6 -23.10 10.97 6.43
N LEU A 7 -21.82 11.31 6.26
CA LEU A 7 -21.32 12.65 6.60
C LEU A 7 -21.55 13.57 5.40
N ASN A 8 -21.70 14.86 5.67
CA ASN A 8 -21.86 15.91 4.64
C ASN A 8 -23.06 15.70 3.71
N ALA A 9 -24.13 15.03 4.15
CA ALA A 9 -25.31 14.78 3.33
C ALA A 9 -25.95 16.09 2.82
N ASP A 10 -26.07 17.08 3.72
CA ASP A 10 -26.70 18.38 3.47
C ASP A 10 -25.67 19.53 3.49
N ALA A 11 -24.39 19.21 3.36
CA ALA A 11 -23.34 20.24 3.41
C ALA A 11 -23.37 21.10 2.15
N ALA A 12 -23.25 22.42 2.32
CA ALA A 12 -23.15 23.35 1.19
C ALA A 12 -21.85 23.16 0.37
N TYR A 13 -20.82 22.56 0.98
CA TYR A 13 -19.51 22.34 0.37
C TYR A 13 -18.96 20.95 0.72
N GLY A 14 -18.14 20.42 -0.18
CA GLY A 14 -17.55 19.10 -0.08
C GLY A 14 -18.46 17.99 -0.60
N VAL A 15 -17.93 16.77 -0.67
CA VAL A 15 -18.67 15.59 -1.12
C VAL A 15 -19.26 14.79 0.04
N PRO A 16 -20.34 14.02 -0.17
CA PRO A 16 -20.82 13.07 0.83
C PRO A 16 -19.77 12.01 1.20
N VAL A 17 -19.75 11.58 2.45
CA VAL A 17 -18.97 10.43 2.92
C VAL A 17 -19.91 9.32 3.35
N LYS A 18 -19.90 8.21 2.63
CA LYS A 18 -20.77 7.05 2.87
C LYS A 18 -20.03 6.01 3.70
N ILE A 19 -20.49 5.79 4.94
CA ILE A 19 -19.83 4.92 5.91
C ILE A 19 -20.67 3.65 6.11
N PHE A 20 -20.02 2.49 5.98
CA PHE A 20 -20.65 1.17 6.02
C PHE A 20 -20.59 0.50 7.41
N THR A 21 -20.17 1.24 8.44
CA THR A 21 -20.11 0.80 9.85
C THR A 21 -20.61 1.91 10.79
N ASN A 22 -21.03 1.52 11.99
CA ASN A 22 -21.28 2.44 13.11
C ASN A 22 -20.07 2.51 14.07
N ASP A 23 -19.14 1.57 13.96
CA ASP A 23 -17.91 1.52 14.75
C ASP A 23 -16.83 2.35 14.06
N ILE A 24 -16.75 3.62 14.42
CA ILE A 24 -15.78 4.57 13.88
C ILE A 24 -15.43 5.61 14.95
N ASP A 25 -14.14 5.82 15.16
CA ASP A 25 -13.62 6.77 16.14
C ASP A 25 -13.72 8.23 15.65
N SER A 26 -13.59 9.17 16.59
CA SER A 26 -13.70 10.60 16.30
C SER A 26 -12.57 11.12 15.40
N GLU A 27 -11.36 10.59 15.51
CA GLU A 27 -10.22 11.05 14.70
C GLU A 27 -10.41 10.67 13.23
N SER A 28 -10.88 9.43 12.97
CA SER A 28 -11.27 8.98 11.63
C SER A 28 -12.38 9.84 11.03
N ILE A 29 -13.41 10.19 11.82
CA ILE A 29 -14.48 11.09 11.36
C ILE A 29 -13.91 12.46 10.94
N GLU A 30 -13.03 13.05 11.74
CA GLU A 30 -12.43 14.36 11.41
C GLU A 30 -11.53 14.29 10.17
N GLN A 31 -10.75 13.21 10.02
CA GLN A 31 -9.95 12.98 8.81
C GLN A 31 -10.84 12.86 7.56
N LEU A 32 -11.93 12.10 7.64
CA LEU A 32 -12.92 11.96 6.57
C LEU A 32 -13.57 13.30 6.20
N LYS A 33 -13.95 14.11 7.19
CA LYS A 33 -14.53 15.45 6.96
C LYS A 33 -13.57 16.37 6.23
N LYS A 34 -12.27 16.36 6.58
CA LYS A 34 -11.24 17.13 5.86
C LYS A 34 -11.09 16.66 4.42
N MET A 35 -11.00 15.34 4.20
CA MET A 35 -10.90 14.77 2.85
C MET A 35 -12.10 15.11 1.98
N ALA A 36 -13.31 15.11 2.55
CA ALA A 36 -14.53 15.47 1.84
C ALA A 36 -14.52 16.91 1.28
N GLN A 37 -13.67 17.81 1.79
CA GLN A 37 -13.56 19.19 1.29
C GLN A 37 -12.72 19.33 0.02
N LEU A 38 -11.99 18.29 -0.37
CA LEU A 38 -11.14 18.31 -1.56
C LEU A 38 -11.99 18.41 -2.82
N GLN A 39 -11.84 19.51 -3.56
CA GLN A 39 -12.68 19.85 -4.72
C GLN A 39 -12.55 18.87 -5.90
N PHE A 40 -11.46 18.11 -5.94
CA PHE A 40 -11.21 17.12 -6.99
C PHE A 40 -11.70 15.72 -6.62
N VAL A 41 -12.29 15.51 -5.43
CA VAL A 41 -12.94 14.23 -5.11
C VAL A 41 -14.23 14.10 -5.93
N TYR A 42 -14.41 12.97 -6.59
CA TYR A 42 -15.55 12.73 -7.47
C TYR A 42 -16.69 12.04 -6.74
N SER A 43 -17.90 12.60 -6.84
CA SER A 43 -19.14 11.99 -6.33
C SER A 43 -19.21 11.84 -4.80
N HIS A 44 -18.40 10.98 -4.18
CA HIS A 44 -18.43 10.68 -2.74
C HIS A 44 -17.19 9.89 -2.30
N ILE A 45 -16.91 9.89 -0.99
CA ILE A 45 -15.96 8.97 -0.35
C ILE A 45 -16.73 7.75 0.17
N ALA A 46 -16.22 6.54 -0.03
CA ALA A 46 -16.77 5.32 0.56
C ALA A 46 -15.85 4.77 1.66
N VAL A 47 -16.41 4.46 2.82
CA VAL A 47 -15.66 4.09 4.03
C VAL A 47 -16.09 2.70 4.50
N MET A 48 -15.14 1.78 4.46
CA MET A 48 -15.29 0.37 4.79
C MET A 48 -15.36 0.14 6.31
N PRO A 49 -15.87 -1.01 6.75
CA PRO A 49 -16.07 -1.28 8.18
C PRO A 49 -14.80 -1.34 9.03
N ASP A 50 -13.64 -1.55 8.42
CA ASP A 50 -12.32 -1.61 9.05
C ASP A 50 -11.61 -0.25 9.12
N VAL A 51 -12.37 0.85 8.92
CA VAL A 51 -11.85 2.21 8.96
C VAL A 51 -11.16 2.53 10.29
N HIS A 52 -10.00 3.16 10.18
CA HIS A 52 -9.29 3.73 11.31
C HIS A 52 -8.36 4.85 10.82
N VAL A 53 -7.85 5.62 11.77
CA VAL A 53 -6.95 6.75 11.51
C VAL A 53 -5.72 6.29 10.74
N GLY A 54 -5.38 7.02 9.69
CA GLY A 54 -4.17 6.80 8.89
C GLY A 54 -3.36 8.08 8.74
N LYS A 55 -2.26 8.00 8.00
CA LYS A 55 -1.43 9.18 7.67
C LYS A 55 -1.94 9.83 6.40
N GLY A 56 -2.56 10.99 6.52
CA GLY A 56 -3.20 11.70 5.41
C GLY A 56 -4.61 11.25 5.10
N ALA A 57 -4.78 9.99 4.70
CA ALA A 57 -6.09 9.37 4.55
C ALA A 57 -6.34 8.31 5.63
N THR A 58 -7.61 8.06 5.93
CA THR A 58 -8.03 6.91 6.73
C THR A 58 -7.74 5.61 6.00
N VAL A 59 -7.38 4.57 6.73
CA VAL A 59 -7.37 3.19 6.21
C VAL A 59 -8.82 2.75 5.99
N GLY A 60 -9.05 1.82 5.06
CA GLY A 60 -10.41 1.34 4.75
C GLY A 60 -11.26 2.38 4.02
N SER A 61 -10.66 3.26 3.22
CA SER A 61 -11.40 4.30 2.48
C SER A 61 -11.10 4.27 0.99
N VAL A 62 -12.15 4.50 0.18
CA VAL A 62 -12.07 4.65 -1.27
C VAL A 62 -12.35 6.11 -1.61
N ILE A 63 -11.35 6.78 -2.19
CA ILE A 63 -11.36 8.21 -2.48
C ILE A 63 -11.19 8.40 -3.99
N PRO A 64 -12.29 8.41 -4.76
CA PRO A 64 -12.21 8.64 -6.20
C PRO A 64 -11.85 10.11 -6.47
N THR A 65 -10.81 10.35 -7.27
CA THR A 65 -10.35 11.69 -7.61
C THR A 65 -10.43 11.94 -9.12
N LYS A 66 -10.61 13.20 -9.51
CA LYS A 66 -10.45 13.68 -10.89
C LYS A 66 -9.11 14.35 -11.05
N ASN A 67 -8.33 13.91 -12.03
CA ASN A 67 -7.11 14.57 -12.47
C ASN A 67 -6.11 14.88 -11.32
N ALA A 68 -6.10 14.05 -10.27
CA ALA A 68 -5.29 14.26 -9.08
C ALA A 68 -4.99 12.93 -8.39
N ILE A 69 -3.79 12.79 -7.83
CA ILE A 69 -3.39 11.64 -7.01
C ILE A 69 -2.84 12.14 -5.67
N ILE A 70 -3.32 11.58 -4.57
CA ILE A 70 -2.85 11.86 -3.20
C ILE A 70 -1.92 10.71 -2.78
N PRO A 71 -0.58 10.89 -2.75
CA PRO A 71 0.33 9.78 -2.41
C PRO A 71 0.07 9.16 -1.04
N ALA A 72 -0.31 9.99 -0.06
CA ALA A 72 -0.62 9.51 1.29
C ALA A 72 -1.85 8.60 1.34
N ALA A 73 -2.79 8.75 0.39
CA ALA A 73 -3.97 7.88 0.28
C ALA A 73 -3.65 6.52 -0.34
N VAL A 74 -2.60 6.42 -1.17
CA VAL A 74 -2.07 5.14 -1.65
C VAL A 74 -1.31 4.42 -0.53
N GLY A 75 -0.64 5.19 0.33
CA GLY A 75 0.14 4.69 1.45
C GLY A 75 1.60 4.38 1.10
N VAL A 76 2.33 3.90 2.10
CA VAL A 76 3.77 3.64 1.96
C VAL A 76 4.08 2.20 1.61
N ASP A 77 3.23 1.23 1.96
CA ASP A 77 3.40 -0.16 1.54
C ASP A 77 2.65 -0.41 0.22
N ILE A 78 3.18 0.18 -0.85
CA ILE A 78 2.54 0.17 -2.17
C ILE A 78 2.41 -1.28 -2.67
N GLY A 79 1.23 -1.68 -3.12
CA GLY A 79 1.00 -3.06 -3.55
C GLY A 79 0.95 -4.08 -2.41
N CYS A 80 0.89 -3.63 -1.14
CA CYS A 80 0.53 -4.51 -0.04
C CYS A 80 -0.83 -5.16 -0.32
N GLY A 81 -0.89 -6.48 -0.28
CA GLY A 81 -2.04 -7.22 -0.71
C GLY A 81 -1.96 -8.69 -0.37
N MET A 82 -3.05 -9.39 -0.62
CA MET A 82 -3.21 -10.79 -0.25
C MET A 82 -3.37 -11.67 -1.48
N ASN A 83 -2.72 -12.83 -1.47
CA ASN A 83 -2.91 -13.89 -2.43
C ASN A 83 -3.23 -15.18 -1.68
N ALA A 84 -4.12 -16.01 -2.21
CA ALA A 84 -4.50 -17.28 -1.61
C ALA A 84 -4.46 -18.39 -2.67
N ILE A 85 -3.76 -19.47 -2.36
CA ILE A 85 -3.64 -20.64 -3.24
C ILE A 85 -4.28 -21.83 -2.54
N LYS A 86 -5.28 -22.42 -3.18
CA LYS A 86 -5.87 -23.68 -2.74
C LYS A 86 -4.94 -24.84 -3.08
N LEU A 87 -4.66 -25.70 -2.12
CA LEU A 87 -3.90 -26.93 -2.30
C LEU A 87 -4.83 -28.08 -2.69
N ASN A 88 -4.25 -29.17 -3.19
CA ASN A 88 -4.95 -30.44 -3.41
C ASN A 88 -4.97 -31.31 -2.14
N LEU A 89 -5.11 -30.67 -0.98
CA LEU A 89 -5.07 -31.30 0.33
C LEU A 89 -6.32 -30.95 1.12
N LYS A 90 -6.81 -31.92 1.89
CA LYS A 90 -7.82 -31.76 2.92
C LYS A 90 -7.19 -31.62 4.30
N ALA A 91 -7.94 -31.05 5.24
CA ALA A 91 -7.54 -30.93 6.65
C ALA A 91 -7.04 -32.26 7.23
N SER A 92 -7.72 -33.38 6.92
CA SER A 92 -7.36 -34.72 7.39
C SER A 92 -6.04 -35.26 6.84
N GLN A 93 -5.45 -34.60 5.85
CA GLN A 93 -4.15 -34.95 5.28
C GLN A 93 -3.00 -34.11 5.88
N LEU A 94 -3.32 -33.11 6.71
CA LEU A 94 -2.32 -32.35 7.44
C LEU A 94 -1.77 -33.19 8.62
N PRO A 95 -0.49 -33.04 8.96
CA PRO A 95 0.06 -33.64 10.17
C PRO A 95 -0.46 -32.90 11.41
N ASP A 96 -0.53 -33.62 12.54
CA ASP A 96 -0.94 -33.03 13.83
C ASP A 96 -0.02 -31.89 14.30
N ASN A 97 1.24 -31.90 13.86
CA ASN A 97 2.23 -30.88 14.18
C ASN A 97 2.72 -30.16 12.92
N LEU A 98 2.36 -28.88 12.80
CA LEU A 98 2.77 -28.00 11.69
C LEU A 98 4.12 -27.30 11.90
N ALA A 99 4.77 -27.46 13.07
CA ALA A 99 6.06 -26.80 13.34
C ALA A 99 7.16 -27.13 12.30
N PRO A 100 7.32 -28.37 11.80
CA PRO A 100 8.28 -28.66 10.74
C PRO A 100 8.01 -27.89 9.44
N LEU A 101 6.73 -27.71 9.09
CA LEU A 101 6.31 -26.96 7.90
C LEU A 101 6.59 -25.47 8.07
N ARG A 102 6.21 -24.88 9.22
CA ARG A 102 6.56 -23.50 9.57
C ARG A 102 8.06 -23.26 9.46
N HIS A 103 8.88 -24.11 10.07
CA HIS A 103 10.34 -23.98 9.99
C HIS A 103 10.87 -24.14 8.55
N ALA A 104 10.23 -24.96 7.72
CA ALA A 104 10.62 -25.08 6.31
C ALA A 104 10.34 -23.79 5.53
N ILE A 105 9.21 -23.14 5.80
CA ILE A 105 8.85 -21.83 5.22
C ILE A 105 9.85 -20.77 5.68
N GLU A 106 10.08 -20.62 6.98
CA GLU A 106 10.98 -19.58 7.54
C GLU A 106 12.44 -19.75 7.07
N ARG A 107 12.89 -20.96 6.77
CA ARG A 107 14.22 -21.20 6.15
C ARG A 107 14.31 -20.70 4.71
N LYS A 108 13.18 -20.62 4.00
CA LYS A 108 13.11 -20.26 2.57
C LYS A 108 12.67 -18.82 2.36
N VAL A 109 11.86 -18.28 3.26
CA VAL A 109 11.27 -16.95 3.19
C VAL A 109 11.71 -16.17 4.43
N PRO A 110 12.70 -15.27 4.31
CA PRO A 110 13.07 -14.36 5.39
C PRO A 110 11.86 -13.53 5.84
N VAL A 111 11.73 -13.36 7.16
CA VAL A 111 10.62 -12.65 7.82
C VAL A 111 11.12 -11.42 8.57
N GLY A 112 10.23 -10.50 8.90
CA GLY A 112 10.57 -9.27 9.61
C GLY A 112 11.45 -8.34 8.77
N PHE A 113 12.54 -7.87 9.36
CA PHE A 113 13.51 -6.97 8.72
C PHE A 113 14.65 -7.72 8.01
N GLU A 114 14.62 -9.06 8.02
CA GLU A 114 15.63 -9.89 7.39
C GLU A 114 15.55 -9.85 5.86
N LEU A 115 16.68 -10.18 5.23
CA LEU A 115 16.83 -10.27 3.79
C LEU A 115 17.60 -11.53 3.40
N HIS A 116 17.50 -11.95 2.14
CA HIS A 116 18.28 -13.08 1.66
C HIS A 116 19.79 -12.79 1.75
N LYS A 117 20.60 -13.74 2.21
CA LYS A 117 22.07 -13.55 2.32
C LYS A 117 22.71 -13.17 0.98
N GLN A 118 22.20 -13.75 -0.10
CA GLN A 118 22.57 -13.48 -1.49
C GLN A 118 21.30 -13.26 -2.31
N VAL A 119 21.41 -12.63 -3.48
CA VAL A 119 20.28 -12.48 -4.39
C VAL A 119 19.78 -13.87 -4.81
N LYS A 120 18.51 -14.18 -4.49
CA LYS A 120 17.87 -15.47 -4.80
C LYS A 120 16.92 -15.39 -5.99
N ALA A 121 16.40 -14.20 -6.27
CA ALA A 121 15.50 -13.98 -7.41
C ALA A 121 16.23 -14.21 -8.74
N LYS A 122 15.48 -14.68 -9.74
CA LYS A 122 16.02 -14.98 -11.07
C LYS A 122 16.42 -13.68 -11.77
N ALA A 123 17.47 -13.75 -12.58
CA ALA A 123 17.88 -12.62 -13.44
C ALA A 123 16.72 -12.16 -14.36
N SER A 124 15.88 -13.09 -14.82
CA SER A 124 14.68 -12.79 -15.60
C SER A 124 13.64 -11.91 -14.88
N SER A 125 13.64 -11.91 -13.54
CA SER A 125 12.78 -11.02 -12.73
C SER A 125 13.50 -9.71 -12.42
N ILE A 126 14.79 -9.77 -12.09
CA ILE A 126 15.58 -8.59 -11.67
C ILE A 126 15.84 -7.63 -12.83
N ILE A 127 16.26 -8.13 -13.99
CA ILE A 127 16.69 -7.29 -15.12
C ILE A 127 15.57 -6.34 -15.60
N PRO A 128 14.31 -6.81 -15.80
CA PRO A 128 13.21 -5.91 -16.17
C PRO A 128 12.92 -4.85 -15.10
N LEU A 129 12.85 -5.26 -13.83
CA LEU A 129 12.63 -4.36 -12.70
C LEU A 129 13.73 -3.30 -12.62
N GLU A 130 14.99 -3.70 -12.72
CA GLU A 130 16.13 -2.78 -12.70
C GLU A 130 16.06 -1.79 -13.86
N LYS A 131 15.80 -2.27 -15.09
CA LYS A 131 15.70 -1.40 -16.28
C LYS A 131 14.64 -0.30 -16.11
N ARG A 132 13.50 -0.61 -15.48
CA ARG A 132 12.44 0.37 -15.16
C ARG A 132 12.78 1.24 -13.95
N LEU A 133 13.53 0.73 -12.98
CA LEU A 133 13.93 1.48 -11.78
C LEU A 133 14.96 2.57 -12.10
N GLN A 134 15.91 2.30 -13.00
CA GLN A 134 17.00 3.23 -13.36
C GLN A 134 16.53 4.65 -13.76
N PRO A 135 15.56 4.83 -14.68
CA PRO A 135 15.08 6.17 -15.00
C PRO A 135 14.42 6.87 -13.81
N ILE A 136 13.66 6.15 -12.97
CA ILE A 136 13.01 6.70 -11.76
C ILE A 136 14.07 7.25 -10.80
N ILE A 137 15.09 6.46 -10.46
CA ILE A 137 16.13 6.90 -9.51
C ILE A 137 17.04 7.98 -10.09
N LYS A 138 17.18 8.06 -11.42
CA LYS A 138 17.89 9.15 -12.08
C LYS A 138 17.15 10.48 -11.93
N LYS A 139 15.82 10.48 -12.08
CA LYS A 139 14.96 11.67 -11.83
C LYS A 139 14.89 12.00 -10.33
N HIS A 140 14.85 10.99 -9.48
CA HIS A 140 14.67 11.10 -8.03
C HIS A 140 15.82 10.49 -7.23
N PRO A 141 17.03 11.08 -7.27
CA PRO A 141 18.22 10.53 -6.60
C PRO A 141 18.09 10.48 -5.06
N GLY A 142 17.08 11.14 -4.48
CA GLY A 142 16.75 11.03 -3.06
C GLY A 142 16.35 9.61 -2.64
N LEU A 143 15.70 8.85 -3.54
CA LEU A 143 15.32 7.46 -3.28
C LEU A 143 16.53 6.58 -2.93
N VAL A 144 17.63 6.77 -3.67
CA VAL A 144 18.89 6.02 -3.45
C VAL A 144 19.49 6.31 -2.08
N ARG A 145 19.34 7.55 -1.58
CA ARG A 145 19.87 7.96 -0.27
C ARG A 145 19.05 7.42 0.89
N MET A 146 17.75 7.16 0.66
CA MET A 146 16.83 6.68 1.69
C MET A 146 16.95 5.17 1.93
N LEU A 147 17.48 4.41 0.98
CA LEU A 147 17.67 2.96 1.11
C LEU A 147 19.16 2.60 1.18
N ARG A 148 19.61 2.16 2.36
CA ARG A 148 21.00 1.70 2.57
C ARG A 148 21.35 0.55 1.64
N LYS A 149 22.54 0.60 1.02
CA LYS A 149 23.03 -0.41 0.06
C LYS A 149 21.99 -0.69 -1.04
N PHE A 150 21.47 0.38 -1.65
CA PHE A 150 20.32 0.40 -2.55
C PHE A 150 20.15 -0.88 -3.39
N ASP A 151 21.06 -1.14 -4.33
CA ASP A 151 20.95 -2.27 -5.28
C ASP A 151 20.89 -3.62 -4.57
N ALA A 152 21.81 -3.83 -3.61
CA ALA A 152 21.85 -5.07 -2.87
C ALA A 152 20.60 -5.28 -2.01
N THR A 153 20.02 -4.21 -1.47
CA THR A 153 18.89 -4.32 -0.53
C THR A 153 17.60 -4.68 -1.26
N TRP A 154 17.22 -3.95 -2.31
CA TRP A 154 15.99 -4.26 -3.02
C TRP A 154 16.06 -5.64 -3.69
N GLN A 155 17.19 -6.00 -4.30
CA GLN A 155 17.35 -7.33 -4.93
C GLN A 155 17.29 -8.49 -3.92
N LYS A 156 17.80 -8.28 -2.69
CA LYS A 156 17.78 -9.30 -1.62
C LYS A 156 16.47 -9.34 -0.83
N GLN A 157 15.63 -8.31 -0.94
CA GLN A 157 14.28 -8.28 -0.36
C GLN A 157 13.24 -8.93 -1.26
N LEU A 158 13.55 -9.16 -2.54
CA LEU A 158 12.64 -9.86 -3.44
C LEU A 158 12.45 -11.31 -2.96
N GLY A 159 11.19 -11.70 -2.74
CA GLY A 159 10.85 -13.00 -2.14
C GLY A 159 11.11 -13.09 -0.63
N THR A 160 10.99 -11.98 0.10
CA THR A 160 10.90 -11.97 1.57
C THR A 160 9.50 -11.54 2.02
N LEU A 161 9.11 -11.94 3.23
CA LEU A 161 7.78 -11.66 3.76
C LEU A 161 7.67 -10.22 4.27
N GLY A 162 8.61 -9.85 5.13
CA GLY A 162 8.53 -8.60 5.87
C GLY A 162 7.99 -8.71 7.29
N GLY A 163 7.90 -7.54 7.92
CA GLY A 163 7.32 -7.38 9.26
C GLY A 163 5.98 -6.63 9.21
N GLY A 164 5.51 -6.18 10.37
CA GLY A 164 4.19 -5.56 10.48
C GLY A 164 3.09 -6.62 10.44
N ASN A 165 2.07 -6.39 9.60
CA ASN A 165 0.93 -7.30 9.43
C ASN A 165 1.13 -8.34 8.31
N HIS A 166 2.35 -8.50 7.79
CA HIS A 166 2.66 -9.47 6.74
C HIS A 166 2.75 -10.90 7.30
N PHE A 167 2.10 -11.86 6.65
CA PHE A 167 2.02 -13.24 7.10
C PHE A 167 1.99 -14.25 5.96
N ILE A 168 2.39 -15.48 6.27
CA ILE A 168 2.05 -16.68 5.51
C ILE A 168 1.22 -17.55 6.44
N GLU A 169 -0.01 -17.84 6.06
CA GLU A 169 -0.95 -18.59 6.88
C GLU A 169 -1.46 -19.83 6.12
N LEU A 170 -1.63 -20.93 6.86
CA LEU A 170 -2.37 -22.10 6.39
C LEU A 170 -3.79 -21.99 6.92
N CYS A 171 -4.76 -21.93 6.01
CA CYS A 171 -6.17 -21.78 6.34
C CYS A 171 -6.94 -23.02 5.89
N LEU A 172 -8.07 -23.28 6.54
CA LEU A 172 -9.06 -24.25 6.08
C LEU A 172 -10.31 -23.49 5.65
N ASP A 173 -10.90 -23.87 4.52
CA ASP A 173 -12.22 -23.38 4.13
C ASP A 173 -13.36 -24.23 4.73
N GLU A 174 -14.60 -23.82 4.47
CA GLU A 174 -15.80 -24.51 4.96
C GLU A 174 -15.90 -25.97 4.48
N ASN A 175 -15.21 -26.31 3.38
CA ASN A 175 -15.15 -27.67 2.82
C ASN A 175 -13.90 -28.45 3.28
N GLN A 176 -13.18 -27.95 4.27
CA GLN A 176 -11.94 -28.51 4.80
C GLN A 176 -10.82 -28.60 3.74
N GLU A 177 -10.88 -27.80 2.68
CA GLU A 177 -9.76 -27.67 1.74
C GLU A 177 -8.67 -26.82 2.38
N VAL A 178 -7.41 -27.18 2.13
CA VAL A 178 -6.25 -26.44 2.64
C VAL A 178 -5.89 -25.31 1.69
N TRP A 179 -5.69 -24.12 2.25
CA TRP A 179 -5.23 -22.93 1.55
C TRP A 179 -3.92 -22.43 2.15
N VAL A 180 -3.08 -21.83 1.30
CA VAL A 180 -1.96 -20.99 1.75
C VAL A 180 -2.29 -19.55 1.39
N MET A 181 -2.39 -18.71 2.41
CA MET A 181 -2.61 -17.27 2.28
C MET A 181 -1.29 -16.54 2.51
N LEU A 182 -0.97 -15.63 1.60
CA LEU A 182 0.19 -14.76 1.67
C LEU A 182 -0.29 -13.32 1.75
N HIS A 183 0.17 -12.59 2.76
CA HIS A 183 0.03 -11.15 2.87
C HIS A 183 1.43 -10.51 2.87
N SER A 184 1.73 -9.74 1.84
CA SER A 184 3.01 -9.03 1.70
C SER A 184 2.86 -7.83 0.76
N GLY A 185 3.94 -7.11 0.51
CA GLY A 185 3.97 -5.91 -0.33
C GLY A 185 5.35 -5.60 -0.88
N SER A 186 5.56 -4.35 -1.29
CA SER A 186 6.74 -3.88 -2.04
C SER A 186 8.01 -3.66 -1.19
N ARG A 187 8.00 -4.13 0.05
CA ARG A 187 9.14 -4.14 0.98
C ARG A 187 9.74 -2.75 1.19
N GLY A 188 11.03 -2.69 1.51
CA GLY A 188 11.69 -1.44 1.90
C GLY A 188 11.72 -0.40 0.78
N LEU A 189 11.86 -0.82 -0.48
CA LEU A 189 11.91 0.12 -1.60
C LEU A 189 10.55 0.77 -1.87
N GLY A 190 9.44 0.02 -1.79
CA GLY A 190 8.12 0.62 -1.87
C GLY A 190 7.83 1.62 -0.75
N ASN A 191 8.22 1.29 0.48
CA ASN A 191 8.15 2.22 1.62
C ASN A 191 8.93 3.52 1.36
N VAL A 192 10.12 3.42 0.79
CA VAL A 192 10.94 4.56 0.39
C VAL A 192 10.27 5.38 -0.71
N ILE A 193 9.71 4.74 -1.74
CA ILE A 193 8.98 5.40 -2.83
C ILE A 193 7.78 6.17 -2.26
N GLY A 194 6.91 5.51 -1.50
CA GLY A 194 5.73 6.15 -0.91
C GLY A 194 6.10 7.33 -0.03
N THR A 195 7.07 7.15 0.87
CA THR A 195 7.55 8.23 1.77
C THR A 195 8.13 9.41 0.98
N TYR A 196 8.97 9.14 -0.02
CA TYR A 196 9.60 10.17 -0.83
C TYR A 196 8.57 11.03 -1.56
N PHE A 197 7.58 10.40 -2.21
CA PHE A 197 6.57 11.12 -2.99
C PHE A 197 5.53 11.82 -2.13
N ILE A 198 5.22 11.31 -0.93
CA ILE A 198 4.41 12.05 0.06
C ILE A 198 5.10 13.37 0.43
N GLU A 199 6.40 13.33 0.76
CA GLU A 199 7.14 14.53 1.12
C GLU A 199 7.36 15.47 -0.08
N LEU A 200 7.53 14.93 -1.30
CA LEU A 200 7.57 15.74 -2.51
C LEU A 200 6.25 16.47 -2.75
N ALA A 201 5.10 15.79 -2.60
CA ALA A 201 3.78 16.42 -2.73
C ALA A 201 3.60 17.56 -1.73
N LYS A 202 3.99 17.36 -0.47
CA LYS A 202 3.95 18.40 0.57
C LYS A 202 4.81 19.61 0.21
N LYS A 203 6.02 19.37 -0.32
CA LYS A 203 6.94 20.44 -0.73
C LYS A 203 6.37 21.25 -1.89
N GLU A 204 5.79 20.60 -2.89
CA GLU A 204 5.17 21.29 -4.02
C GLU A 204 3.92 22.07 -3.62
N ALA A 205 3.11 21.52 -2.72
CA ALA A 205 1.90 22.18 -2.23
C ALA A 205 2.20 23.54 -1.59
N GLN A 206 3.36 23.72 -0.94
CA GLN A 206 3.79 25.01 -0.37
C GLN A 206 3.94 26.12 -1.41
N HIS A 207 4.14 25.76 -2.68
CA HIS A 207 4.39 26.71 -3.77
C HIS A 207 3.18 26.91 -4.69
N ARG A 208 2.07 26.19 -4.48
CA ARG A 208 0.84 26.33 -5.28
C ARG A 208 -0.12 27.34 -4.64
N PHE A 209 -0.85 28.09 -5.45
CA PHE A 209 -2.01 28.85 -5.01
C PHE A 209 -3.17 27.87 -4.75
N GLY A 210 -3.39 27.53 -3.47
CA GLY A 210 -4.46 26.64 -3.05
C GLY A 210 -4.13 26.00 -1.70
N HIS A 211 -5.05 26.07 -0.75
CA HIS A 211 -4.87 25.44 0.56
C HIS A 211 -5.52 24.06 0.54
N VAL A 212 -4.75 23.03 0.89
CA VAL A 212 -5.32 21.74 1.28
C VAL A 212 -5.75 21.81 2.75
N PRO A 213 -6.85 21.14 3.15
CA PRO A 213 -7.34 21.18 4.54
C PRO A 213 -6.39 20.48 5.52
N ASP A 214 -5.47 19.64 5.01
CA ASP A 214 -4.41 19.02 5.76
C ASP A 214 -3.17 18.87 4.86
N LYS A 215 -1.96 19.06 5.42
CA LYS A 215 -0.71 18.92 4.66
C LYS A 215 -0.52 17.49 4.16
N ASP A 216 -0.99 16.49 4.90
CA ASP A 216 -0.90 15.10 4.48
C ASP A 216 -1.87 14.77 3.32
N LEU A 217 -2.76 15.69 2.95
CA LEU A 217 -3.62 15.60 1.74
C LEU A 217 -3.02 16.29 0.52
N SER A 218 -1.72 16.60 0.56
CA SER A 218 -0.99 17.10 -0.60
C SER A 218 -1.03 16.10 -1.75
N TYR A 219 -1.18 16.62 -2.97
CA TYR A 219 -1.48 15.81 -4.15
C TYR A 219 -0.68 16.27 -5.38
N PHE A 220 -0.54 15.38 -6.35
CA PHE A 220 -0.07 15.72 -7.68
C PHE A 220 -1.28 15.90 -8.60
N ALA A 221 -1.29 16.99 -9.37
CA ALA A 221 -2.30 17.21 -10.40
C ALA A 221 -1.87 16.57 -11.72
N GLU A 222 -2.80 15.96 -12.43
CA GLU A 222 -2.57 15.39 -13.75
C GLU A 222 -2.01 16.45 -14.71
N GLY A 223 -1.07 16.05 -15.56
CA GLY A 223 -0.31 16.96 -16.42
C GLY A 223 0.95 17.56 -15.78
N SER A 224 1.13 17.44 -14.46
CA SER A 224 2.41 17.77 -13.82
C SER A 224 3.45 16.65 -14.03
N ASN A 225 4.73 16.99 -14.08
CA ASN A 225 5.81 15.99 -14.17
C ASN A 225 5.77 15.03 -12.97
N SER A 226 5.60 15.57 -11.77
CA SER A 226 5.56 14.79 -10.52
C SER A 226 4.38 13.81 -10.46
N PHE A 227 3.26 14.11 -11.12
CA PHE A 227 2.18 13.14 -11.30
C PHE A 227 2.64 11.93 -12.09
N ASN A 228 3.22 12.14 -13.27
CA ASN A 228 3.69 11.07 -14.15
C ASN A 228 4.82 10.28 -13.49
N ASP A 229 5.75 10.97 -12.83
CA ASP A 229 6.86 10.35 -12.14
C ASP A 229 6.38 9.50 -10.94
N TYR A 230 5.35 9.96 -10.20
CA TYR A 230 4.76 9.18 -9.13
C TYR A 230 4.02 7.94 -9.65
N VAL A 231 3.24 8.07 -10.73
CA VAL A 231 2.58 6.93 -11.38
C VAL A 231 3.59 5.88 -11.82
N GLU A 232 4.67 6.30 -12.49
CA GLU A 232 5.76 5.40 -12.91
C GLU A 232 6.39 4.66 -11.71
N ALA A 233 6.60 5.35 -10.58
CA ALA A 233 7.16 4.76 -9.37
C ALA A 233 6.20 3.84 -8.62
N VAL A 234 4.90 4.17 -8.57
CA VAL A 234 3.85 3.33 -7.98
C VAL A 234 3.69 2.05 -8.79
N GLU A 235 3.60 2.14 -10.11
CA GLU A 235 3.49 0.98 -10.99
C GLU A 235 4.70 0.05 -10.83
N TRP A 236 5.91 0.62 -10.70
CA TRP A 236 7.11 -0.16 -10.42
C TRP A 236 7.01 -0.90 -9.08
N ALA A 237 6.58 -0.20 -8.02
CA ALA A 237 6.45 -0.80 -6.69
C ALA A 237 5.35 -1.88 -6.66
N GLN A 238 4.25 -1.69 -7.38
CA GLN A 238 3.20 -2.70 -7.55
C GLN A 238 3.72 -3.94 -8.28
N GLU A 239 4.45 -3.78 -9.38
CA GLU A 239 5.08 -4.90 -10.09
C GLU A 239 6.11 -5.63 -9.21
N TYR A 240 6.86 -4.89 -8.39
CA TYR A 240 7.83 -5.48 -7.47
C TYR A 240 7.17 -6.29 -6.32
N ALA A 241 5.95 -5.93 -5.92
CA ALA A 241 5.18 -6.63 -4.90
C ALA A 241 4.52 -7.93 -5.42
N PHE A 242 4.20 -7.99 -6.71
CA PHE A 242 3.51 -9.11 -7.36
C PHE A 242 4.44 -10.30 -7.65
#